data_AF-A0A401H9L9-F1
#
_entry.id   AF-A0A401H9L9-F1
#
_cell.length_a   1.000
_cell.length_b   1.000
_cell.length_c   1.000
_cell.angle_alpha   90.00
_cell.angle_beta   90.00
_cell.angle_gamma   90.00
#
_symmetry.space_group_name_H-M   'P 1'
#
loop_
_entity.id
_entity.type
_entity.pdbx_description
1 polymer ?
#
loop_
_entity_poly.entity_id
_entity_poly.type
_entity_poly.pdbx_seq_one_letter_code
_entity_poly.pdbx_strand_id
1 'polypeptide(L)'
;MARPYTFIFSTATLDGRLASNTGFSILSCREDFELQHKYRAIADAVMVGSRTAVLDRPRLTVRLARGRSPLRVIVDSGLKVPPDVAGLRRGSVLVTVEGHSR
;
A
#
# COMPACT_ATOMS: atom_id res chain seq x y z
N MET A 1 -15.26 21.06 1.00
CA MET A 1 -14.96 19.75 1.62
C MET A 1 -13.54 19.80 2.17
N ALA A 2 -13.33 19.33 3.40
CA ALA A 2 -11.98 19.11 3.92
C ALA A 2 -11.34 17.92 3.18
N ARG A 3 -10.09 18.09 2.72
CA ARG A 3 -9.30 17.01 2.12
C ARG A 3 -8.47 16.32 3.20
N PRO A 4 -8.28 15.00 3.15
CA PRO A 4 -7.39 14.31 4.08
C PRO A 4 -5.95 14.85 3.99
N TYR A 5 -5.30 15.03 5.14
CA TYR A 5 -3.86 15.24 5.16
C TYR A 5 -3.15 14.00 4.62
N THR A 6 -2.26 14.18 3.65
CA THR A 6 -1.64 13.06 2.92
C THR A 6 -0.13 13.20 2.96
N PHE A 7 0.55 12.10 3.24
CA PHE A 7 1.99 11.96 3.11
C PHE A 7 2.30 10.76 2.21
N ILE A 8 3.45 10.82 1.53
CA ILE A 8 3.92 9.77 0.64
C ILE A 8 5.13 9.11 1.30
N PHE A 9 5.14 7.78 1.35
CA PHE A 9 6.28 6.99 1.77
C PHE A 9 6.79 6.22 0.55
N SER A 10 8.05 6.43 0.18
CA SER A 10 8.67 5.77 -0.97
C SER A 10 10.13 5.48 -0.67
N THR A 11 10.62 4.38 -1.24
CA THR A 11 12.03 3.98 -1.18
C THR A 11 12.55 3.87 -2.60
N ALA A 12 13.69 4.48 -2.87
CA ALA A 12 14.32 4.48 -4.19
C ALA A 12 15.82 4.22 -4.06
N THR A 13 16.42 3.71 -5.12
CA THR A 13 17.87 3.69 -5.28
C THR A 13 18.43 5.11 -5.39
N LEU A 14 19.76 5.26 -5.27
CA LEU A 14 20.44 6.55 -5.36
C LEU A 14 20.16 7.29 -6.69
N ASP A 15 19.99 6.54 -7.77
CA ASP A 15 19.64 7.04 -9.11
C ASP A 15 18.13 7.15 -9.36
N GLY A 16 17.30 7.06 -8.30
CA GLY A 16 15.87 7.35 -8.35
C GLY A 16 14.98 6.22 -8.88
N ARG A 17 15.45 4.97 -8.89
CA ARG A 17 14.66 3.81 -9.35
C ARG A 17 13.91 3.16 -8.18
N LEU A 18 12.66 2.75 -8.44
CA LEU A 18 11.80 2.06 -7.46
C LEU A 18 11.84 0.53 -7.60
N ALA A 19 12.32 0.03 -8.73
CA ALA A 19 12.49 -1.39 -9.00
C ALA A 19 13.50 -1.60 -10.15
N SER A 20 14.09 -2.79 -10.23
CA SER A 20 14.87 -3.20 -11.41
C SER A 20 13.95 -3.52 -12.61
N ASN A 21 14.55 -3.61 -13.79
CA ASN A 21 13.86 -4.13 -15.00
C ASN A 21 13.43 -5.61 -14.88
N THR A 22 14.04 -6.36 -13.94
CA THR A 22 13.66 -7.74 -13.59
C THR A 22 12.56 -7.81 -12.53
N GLY A 23 12.07 -6.67 -12.02
CA GLY A 23 11.01 -6.59 -11.01
C GLY A 23 11.49 -6.71 -9.56
N PHE A 24 12.80 -6.67 -9.31
CA PHE A 24 13.33 -6.63 -7.94
C PHE A 24 13.03 -5.26 -7.31
N SER A 25 12.25 -5.25 -6.23
CA SER A 25 11.75 -4.03 -5.56
C SER A 25 12.05 -3.97 -4.06
N ILE A 26 12.87 -4.90 -3.53
CA ILE A 26 13.26 -4.93 -2.11
C ILE A 26 14.46 -4.01 -1.91
N LEU A 27 14.20 -2.71 -1.81
CA LEU A 27 15.22 -1.66 -1.67
C LEU A 27 15.43 -1.18 -0.22
N SER A 28 14.45 -1.40 0.65
CA SER A 28 14.44 -0.94 2.04
C SER A 28 15.25 -1.83 2.99
N CYS A 29 15.75 -1.23 4.08
CA CYS A 29 16.31 -1.94 5.23
C CYS A 29 15.30 -2.08 6.37
N ARG A 30 15.70 -2.72 7.47
CA ARG A 30 14.83 -2.96 8.64
C ARG A 30 14.36 -1.66 9.28
N GLU A 31 15.25 -0.69 9.43
CA GLU A 31 14.99 0.61 10.05
C GLU A 31 13.94 1.38 9.25
N ASP A 32 14.00 1.32 7.92
CA ASP A 32 13.02 1.90 7.01
C ASP A 32 11.64 1.24 7.17
N PHE A 33 11.60 -0.09 7.31
CA PHE A 33 10.34 -0.78 7.60
C PHE A 33 9.77 -0.41 8.97
N GLU A 34 10.59 -0.30 10.02
CA GLU A 34 10.13 0.15 11.34
C GLU A 34 9.54 1.58 11.26
N LEU A 35 10.18 2.47 10.52
CA LEU A 35 9.66 3.82 10.27
C LEU A 35 8.35 3.82 9.49
N GLN A 36 8.26 3.06 8.41
CA GLN A 36 7.02 2.87 7.63
C GLN A 36 5.88 2.38 8.52
N HIS A 37 6.17 1.46 9.44
CA HIS A 37 5.19 0.93 10.38
C HIS A 37 4.75 1.95 11.43
N LYS A 38 5.62 2.87 11.87
CA LYS A 38 5.24 4.01 12.72
C LYS A 38 4.32 4.98 11.98
N TYR A 39 4.61 5.30 10.72
CA TYR A 39 3.72 6.14 9.90
C TYR A 39 2.35 5.49 9.67
N ARG A 40 2.30 4.17 9.42
CA ARG A 40 1.02 3.44 9.34
C ARG A 40 0.22 3.51 10.64
N ALA A 41 0.88 3.50 11.80
CA ALA A 41 0.22 3.49 13.10
C ALA A 41 -0.48 4.81 13.45
N ILE A 42 -0.01 5.92 12.88
CA ILE A 42 -0.60 7.26 13.08
C ILE A 42 -1.60 7.64 11.96
N ALA A 43 -1.67 6.85 10.88
CA ALA A 43 -2.55 7.12 9.77
C ALA A 43 -3.94 6.51 9.98
N ASP A 44 -4.97 7.19 9.47
CA ASP A 44 -6.31 6.61 9.38
C ASP A 44 -6.41 5.57 8.26
N ALA A 45 -5.67 5.77 7.17
CA ALA A 45 -5.65 4.89 6.01
C ALA A 45 -4.24 4.77 5.40
N VAL A 46 -3.97 3.62 4.79
CA VAL A 46 -2.82 3.39 3.91
C VAL A 46 -3.32 3.01 2.53
N MET A 47 -2.76 3.65 1.50
CA MET A 47 -3.20 3.49 0.12
C MET A 47 -2.09 2.92 -0.75
N VAL A 48 -2.43 1.99 -1.65
CA VAL A 48 -1.57 1.54 -2.75
C VAL A 48 -2.37 1.39 -4.04
N GLY A 49 -1.67 1.39 -5.18
CA GLY A 49 -2.27 1.04 -6.46
C GLY A 49 -2.41 -0.47 -6.66
N SER A 50 -3.25 -0.88 -7.62
CA SER A 50 -3.50 -2.28 -7.98
C SER A 50 -2.23 -3.07 -8.30
N ARG A 51 -1.28 -2.47 -9.03
CA ARG A 51 -0.02 -3.14 -9.39
C ARG A 51 0.81 -3.53 -8.16
N THR A 52 0.96 -2.63 -7.19
CA THR A 52 1.62 -2.92 -5.91
C THR A 52 0.87 -4.00 -5.13
N ALA A 53 -0.47 -3.95 -5.11
CA ALA A 53 -1.27 -4.96 -4.42
C ALA A 53 -1.07 -6.37 -4.99
N VAL A 54 -0.94 -6.49 -6.32
CA VAL A 54 -0.76 -7.76 -7.02
C VAL A 54 0.67 -8.28 -6.95
N LEU A 55 1.66 -7.42 -7.24
CA LEU A 55 3.07 -7.81 -7.34
C LEU A 55 3.71 -8.03 -5.96
N ASP A 56 3.54 -7.07 -5.04
CA ASP A 56 4.23 -7.11 -3.75
C ASP A 56 3.41 -7.82 -2.65
N ARG A 57 2.11 -8.07 -2.92
CA ARG A 57 1.11 -8.65 -2.01
C ARG A 57 1.27 -8.16 -0.55
N PRO A 58 1.31 -6.84 -0.31
CA PRO A 58 1.59 -6.31 1.02
C PRO A 58 0.40 -6.52 1.95
N ARG A 59 0.67 -6.80 3.24
CA ARG A 59 -0.40 -6.90 4.25
C ARG A 59 -1.02 -5.56 4.65
N LEU A 60 -0.28 -4.47 4.44
CA LEU A 60 -0.71 -3.11 4.80
C LEU A 60 -1.13 -2.95 6.27
N THR A 61 -0.45 -3.66 7.18
CA THR A 61 -0.70 -3.63 8.64
C THR A 61 0.46 -3.03 9.42
N VAL A 62 0.21 -2.68 10.68
CA VAL A 62 1.25 -2.38 11.68
C VAL A 62 1.73 -3.69 12.31
N ARG A 63 3.05 -3.89 12.44
CA ARG A 63 3.72 -5.15 12.87
C ARG A 63 5.09 -4.89 13.51
N LEU A 64 5.77 -3.83 13.07
CA LEU A 64 7.09 -3.42 13.56
C LEU A 64 7.04 -2.13 14.40
N ALA A 65 5.84 -1.75 14.86
CA ALA A 65 5.61 -0.59 15.71
C ALA A 65 4.37 -0.85 16.60
N ARG A 66 4.16 0.00 17.60
CA ARG A 66 2.94 0.00 18.42
C ARG A 66 1.86 0.88 17.76
N GLY A 67 0.60 0.46 17.84
CA GLY A 67 -0.56 1.21 17.36
C GLY A 67 -1.53 0.37 16.53
N ARG A 68 -2.67 0.98 16.15
CA ARG A 68 -3.70 0.32 15.35
C ARG A 68 -3.26 0.15 13.90
N SER A 69 -3.74 -0.90 13.22
CA SER A 69 -3.57 -0.98 11.77
C SER A 69 -4.53 -0.01 11.07
N PRO A 70 -4.07 0.74 10.05
CA PRO A 70 -4.91 1.69 9.32
C PRO A 70 -5.92 0.97 8.42
N LEU A 71 -6.92 1.72 7.93
CA LEU A 71 -7.78 1.28 6.84
C LEU A 71 -6.92 1.00 5.60
N ARG A 72 -7.17 -0.12 4.91
CA ARG A 72 -6.41 -0.52 3.72
C ARG A 72 -7.18 -0.10 2.48
N VAL A 73 -6.61 0.80 1.69
CA VAL A 73 -7.23 1.31 0.47
C VAL A 73 -6.43 0.83 -0.73
N ILE A 74 -7.09 0.15 -1.66
CA ILE A 74 -6.50 -0.25 -2.93
C ILE A 74 -7.22 0.52 -4.04
N VAL A 75 -6.46 1.23 -4.86
CA VAL A 75 -6.99 1.93 -6.03
C VAL A 75 -6.76 1.06 -7.26
N ASP A 76 -7.86 0.65 -7.89
CA ASP A 76 -7.87 -0.27 -9.01
C ASP A 76 -8.94 0.14 -10.04
N SER A 77 -8.52 0.97 -11.00
CA SER A 77 -9.41 1.48 -12.04
C SER A 77 -9.95 0.40 -12.98
N GLY A 78 -9.35 -0.79 -13.03
CA GLY A 78 -9.77 -1.87 -13.92
C GLY A 78 -10.46 -3.04 -13.23
N LEU A 79 -10.66 -2.97 -11.91
CA LEU A 79 -11.16 -4.06 -11.07
C LEU A 79 -10.45 -5.41 -11.35
N LYS A 80 -9.12 -5.38 -11.49
CA LYS A 80 -8.26 -6.53 -11.83
C LYS A 80 -7.57 -7.16 -10.63
N VAL A 81 -7.62 -6.53 -9.46
CA VAL A 81 -7.01 -7.05 -8.24
C VAL A 81 -7.72 -8.35 -7.82
N PRO A 82 -7.00 -9.49 -7.78
CA PRO A 82 -7.59 -10.73 -7.33
C PRO A 82 -8.11 -10.64 -5.88
N PRO A 83 -9.21 -11.33 -5.55
CA PRO A 83 -9.81 -11.26 -4.21
C PRO A 83 -8.91 -11.84 -3.10
N ASP A 84 -7.88 -12.61 -3.45
CA ASP A 84 -6.95 -13.29 -2.56
C ASP A 84 -5.64 -12.52 -2.30
N VAL A 85 -5.53 -11.25 -2.72
CA VAL A 85 -4.33 -10.45 -2.39
C VAL A 85 -4.28 -10.14 -0.89
N ALA A 86 -3.09 -10.21 -0.29
CA ALA A 86 -2.93 -10.18 1.18
C ALA A 86 -3.47 -8.90 1.86
N GLY A 87 -3.46 -7.77 1.14
CA GLY A 87 -3.94 -6.46 1.59
C GLY A 87 -5.46 -6.25 1.43
N LEU A 88 -6.14 -7.10 0.66
CA LEU A 88 -7.59 -7.06 0.49
C LEU A 88 -8.21 -8.07 1.46
N ARG A 89 -8.78 -7.57 2.56
CA ARG A 89 -9.44 -8.38 3.58
C ARG A 89 -10.76 -7.72 3.97
N ARG A 90 -11.55 -8.40 4.79
CA ARG A 90 -12.74 -7.79 5.40
C ARG A 90 -12.34 -6.49 6.10
N GLY A 91 -13.04 -5.40 5.77
CA GLY A 91 -12.72 -4.06 6.26
C GLY A 91 -11.68 -3.29 5.44
N SER A 92 -11.23 -3.80 4.29
CA SER A 92 -10.49 -3.02 3.29
C SER A 92 -11.46 -2.27 2.36
N VAL A 93 -10.98 -1.21 1.72
CA VAL A 93 -11.69 -0.44 0.69
C VAL A 93 -11.01 -0.67 -0.66
N LEU A 94 -11.79 -1.04 -1.67
CA LEU A 94 -11.38 -1.10 -3.06
C LEU A 94 -12.04 0.06 -3.80
N VAL A 95 -11.23 0.98 -4.31
CA VAL A 95 -11.68 2.12 -5.11
C VAL A 95 -11.52 1.76 -6.57
N THR A 96 -12.61 1.82 -7.33
CA THR A 96 -12.64 1.54 -8.77
C THR A 96 -13.45 2.61 -9.50
N VAL A 97 -13.49 2.54 -10.83
CA VAL A 97 -14.33 3.42 -11.65
C VAL A 97 -15.71 2.81 -11.82
N GLU A 98 -16.73 3.66 -12.01
CA GLU A 98 -18.10 3.19 -12.29
C GLU A 98 -18.16 2.33 -13.56
N GLY A 99 -19.17 1.45 -13.64
CA GLY A 99 -19.44 0.63 -14.82
C GLY A 99 -18.68 -0.69 -14.92
N HIS A 100 -17.87 -1.07 -13.92
CA HIS A 100 -17.31 -2.41 -13.85
C HIS A 100 -18.32 -3.40 -13.25
N SER A 101 -18.76 -4.39 -14.05
CA SER A 101 -19.48 -5.57 -13.55
C SER A 101 -18.48 -6.50 -12.84
N ARG A 102 -18.83 -6.92 -11.62
CA ARG A 102 -18.12 -7.99 -10.90
C ARG A 102 -18.32 -9.34 -11.57
#